data_AF-A0A1G6LY30-F1
#
_entry.id   AF-A0A1G6LY30-F1
#
_cell.length_a   1.000
_cell.length_b   1.000
_cell.length_c   1.000
_cell.angle_alpha   90.00
_cell.angle_beta   90.00
_cell.angle_gamma   90.00
#
_symmetry.space_group_name_H-M   'P 1'
#
loop_
_entity.id
_entity.type
_entity.pdbx_description
1 polymer ?
#
loop_
_entity_poly.entity_id
_entity_poly.type
_entity_poly.pdbx_seq_one_letter_code
_entity_poly.pdbx_strand_id
1 'polypeptide(L)'
;MIDRAVPASLPSKDLPPAPLATASGTSGISGGSPAADDLALLVQSIRDWGAELGFDAIRIADVDLSHAEAGLLAWLQAGYHGDMDYMANHGTRRARPAELVPGTVRAIVARMPYLPAQGPDDWRRHELARLEDPATAVISLYARGRDYHKVLRNRLQQLAGRIETAIGAFGYRVFTDSAPVMEVALASQGGLGWRGKHTLLLDREGGSMFFLGEILVDIPLPADPAEDPHCGSCRRCIDICPTGAILAPYRLDARRCISYLTIEHKGPIPVEFRAPMGNRVYGCDDCQLACPWNKFAHRAALPDFDVRNGFDAPDMVELFLWTEEAFNQRLEGSPIRRIGHERWLRNLAIGLGNSLRTASATDAALADRIRSALLARRDDATPLVREHIDWALAQDAAAS
;
A
#
# COMPACT_ATOMS: atom_id res chain seq x y z
N MET A 1 -6.24 -14.95 4.05
CA MET A 1 -7.36 -14.79 5.00
C MET A 1 -7.16 -13.48 5.73
N ILE A 2 -7.51 -12.38 5.06
CA ILE A 2 -7.89 -11.15 5.76
C ILE A 2 -9.40 -11.22 5.69
N ASP A 3 -10.00 -11.98 6.60
CA ASP A 3 -11.44 -12.04 6.76
C ASP A 3 -11.89 -10.71 7.34
N ARG A 4 -12.56 -9.90 6.52
CA ARG A 4 -13.39 -8.79 6.98
C ARG A 4 -14.82 -9.31 7.13
N ALA A 5 -15.09 -9.94 8.26
CA ALA A 5 -16.42 -10.10 8.83
C ALA A 5 -16.30 -10.43 10.33
N VAL A 6 -16.35 -9.40 11.18
CA VAL A 6 -16.89 -9.56 12.54
C VAL A 6 -18.04 -8.58 12.65
N PRO A 7 -19.30 -9.05 12.64
CA PRO A 7 -20.44 -8.20 12.95
C PRO A 7 -20.40 -7.78 14.42
N ALA A 8 -20.91 -6.57 14.68
CA ALA A 8 -21.04 -6.03 16.02
C ALA A 8 -21.95 -6.90 16.91
N SER A 9 -21.59 -6.93 18.20
CA SER A 9 -22.34 -7.41 19.37
C SER A 9 -22.44 -8.93 19.61
N LEU A 10 -21.62 -9.42 20.55
CA LEU A 10 -21.96 -10.49 21.50
C LEU A 10 -21.46 -10.08 22.90
N PRO A 11 -22.13 -10.51 23.98
CA PRO A 11 -22.05 -9.91 25.31
C PRO A 11 -20.73 -10.23 26.02
N SER A 12 -20.33 -9.32 26.91
CA SER A 12 -19.14 -9.46 27.76
C SER A 12 -19.18 -10.77 28.53
N LYS A 13 -18.30 -11.71 28.18
CA LYS A 13 -17.86 -12.76 29.08
C LYS A 13 -16.62 -12.24 29.79
N ASP A 14 -16.74 -12.14 31.11
CA ASP A 14 -15.70 -11.72 32.03
C ASP A 14 -14.37 -12.41 31.70
N LEU A 15 -13.40 -11.61 31.30
CA LEU A 15 -12.00 -12.00 31.37
C LEU A 15 -11.67 -12.18 32.86
N PRO A 16 -11.03 -13.29 33.27
CA PRO A 16 -10.59 -13.44 34.65
C PRO A 16 -9.61 -12.30 34.99
N PRO A 17 -9.68 -11.75 36.21
CA PRO A 17 -8.79 -10.67 36.60
C PRO A 17 -7.34 -11.13 36.52
N ALA A 18 -6.47 -10.23 36.06
CA ALA A 18 -5.03 -10.42 36.11
C ALA A 18 -4.62 -10.84 37.54
N PRO A 19 -3.71 -11.81 37.71
CA PRO A 19 -3.29 -12.23 39.04
C PRO A 19 -2.65 -11.04 39.75
N LEU A 20 -3.19 -10.66 40.91
CA LEU A 20 -2.54 -9.75 41.84
C LEU A 20 -1.20 -10.36 42.24
N ALA A 21 -0.11 -9.73 41.81
CA ALA A 21 1.22 -10.01 42.30
C ALA A 21 1.26 -9.69 43.81
N THR A 22 1.29 -10.73 44.64
CA THR A 22 1.58 -10.61 46.06
C THR A 22 3.07 -10.31 46.23
N ALA A 23 3.37 -9.20 46.89
CA ALA A 23 4.72 -8.84 47.31
C ALA A 23 5.21 -9.77 48.42
N SER A 24 6.33 -10.46 48.18
CA SER A 24 7.34 -10.79 49.20
C SER A 24 8.58 -11.41 48.54
N GLY A 25 9.75 -10.81 48.77
CA GLY A 25 11.03 -11.35 48.29
C GLY A 25 12.01 -10.26 47.85
N THR A 26 12.64 -9.62 48.83
CA THR A 26 13.74 -8.68 48.64
C THR A 26 14.99 -9.37 48.06
N SER A 27 15.37 -9.00 46.84
CA SER A 27 16.77 -8.90 46.40
C SER A 27 16.85 -7.83 45.32
N GLY A 28 17.38 -6.67 45.70
CA GLY A 28 17.45 -5.49 44.84
C GLY A 28 18.34 -5.74 43.62
N ILE A 29 17.73 -5.64 42.44
CA ILE A 29 18.42 -5.23 41.23
C ILE A 29 18.02 -3.76 41.04
N SER A 30 18.99 -2.88 41.17
CA SER A 30 18.87 -1.46 40.89
C SER A 30 18.37 -1.25 39.46
N GLY A 31 17.11 -0.86 39.30
CA GLY A 31 16.56 -0.34 38.06
C GLY A 31 17.15 1.03 37.76
N GLY A 32 18.35 1.07 37.21
CA GLY A 32 18.83 2.24 36.48
C GLY A 32 18.14 2.27 35.12
N SER A 33 17.68 3.44 34.67
CA SER A 33 17.45 3.64 33.24
C SER A 33 18.69 3.16 32.48
N PRO A 34 18.55 2.40 31.38
CA PRO A 34 19.69 2.00 30.58
C PRO A 34 20.50 3.25 30.22
N ALA A 35 21.83 3.15 30.30
CA ALA A 35 22.68 4.27 29.98
C ALA A 35 22.41 4.69 28.52
N ALA A 36 22.52 5.99 28.21
CA ALA A 36 22.27 6.48 26.85
C ALA A 36 23.13 5.74 25.80
N ASP A 37 24.35 5.35 26.19
CA ASP A 37 25.27 4.57 25.37
C ASP A 37 24.75 3.15 25.07
N ASP A 38 24.10 2.49 26.04
CA ASP A 38 23.51 1.16 25.85
C ASP A 38 22.35 1.21 24.84
N LEU A 39 21.53 2.25 24.91
CA LEU A 39 20.43 2.44 23.96
C LEU A 39 20.94 2.78 22.55
N ALA A 40 22.01 3.55 22.43
CA ALA A 40 22.64 3.82 21.14
C ALA A 40 23.20 2.54 20.49
N LEU A 41 23.85 1.68 21.27
CA LEU A 41 24.32 0.36 20.82
C LEU A 41 23.17 -0.57 20.42
N LEU A 42 22.05 -0.52 21.16
CA LEU A 42 20.85 -1.27 20.80
C LEU A 42 20.25 -0.79 19.48
N VAL A 43 20.19 0.53 19.25
CA VAL A 43 19.72 1.09 17.95
C VAL A 43 20.59 0.59 16.81
N GLN A 44 21.91 0.51 16.98
CA GLN A 44 22.78 -0.05 15.96
C GLN A 44 22.48 -1.54 15.70
N SER A 45 22.34 -2.34 16.76
CA SER A 45 21.95 -3.76 16.64
C SER A 45 20.61 -3.94 15.92
N ILE A 46 19.62 -3.10 16.21
CA ILE A 46 18.30 -3.10 15.55
C ILE A 46 18.43 -2.87 14.05
N ARG A 47 19.30 -1.95 13.63
CA ARG A 47 19.56 -1.67 12.21
C ARG A 47 20.21 -2.87 11.53
N ASP A 48 21.22 -3.46 12.17
CA ASP A 48 21.94 -4.61 11.63
C ASP A 48 21.01 -5.82 11.47
N TRP A 49 20.22 -6.13 12.51
CA TRP A 49 19.21 -7.19 12.44
C TRP A 49 18.10 -6.89 11.42
N GLY A 50 17.71 -5.63 11.28
CA GLY A 50 16.76 -5.20 10.25
C GLY A 50 17.28 -5.47 8.84
N ALA A 51 18.55 -5.14 8.58
CA ALA A 51 19.21 -5.40 7.30
C ALA A 51 19.27 -6.91 7.01
N GLU A 52 19.65 -7.75 7.99
CA GLU A 52 19.62 -9.21 7.85
C GLU A 52 18.22 -9.75 7.52
N LEU A 53 17.17 -9.10 8.03
CA LEU A 53 15.78 -9.46 7.76
C LEU A 53 15.28 -8.93 6.41
N GLY A 54 16.10 -8.20 5.65
CA GLY A 54 15.78 -7.71 4.31
C GLY A 54 15.15 -6.31 4.28
N PHE A 55 15.16 -5.57 5.39
CA PHE A 55 14.81 -4.15 5.39
C PHE A 55 15.98 -3.34 4.85
N ASP A 56 15.69 -2.39 3.96
CA ASP A 56 16.72 -1.54 3.34
C ASP A 56 17.11 -0.37 4.25
N ALA A 57 16.21 0.07 5.13
CA ALA A 57 16.54 0.99 6.20
C ALA A 57 15.62 0.81 7.41
N ILE A 58 16.18 1.02 8.60
CA ILE A 58 15.49 1.12 9.88
C ILE A 58 15.88 2.45 10.53
N ARG A 59 14.89 3.17 11.04
CA ARG A 59 15.08 4.41 11.80
C ARG A 59 14.24 4.42 13.07
N ILE A 60 14.61 5.29 14.00
CA ILE A 60 13.85 5.52 15.24
C ILE A 60 13.13 6.86 15.14
N ALA A 61 11.81 6.84 15.10
CA ALA A 61 10.99 8.03 15.12
C ALA A 61 10.55 8.39 16.54
N ASP A 62 10.47 9.68 16.81
CA ASP A 62 9.58 10.20 17.84
C ASP A 62 8.10 9.97 17.42
N VAL A 63 7.19 10.04 18.38
CA VAL A 63 5.77 9.67 18.24
C VAL A 63 4.82 10.86 18.38
N ASP A 64 5.34 12.07 18.59
CA ASP A 64 4.56 13.30 18.51
C ASP A 64 4.23 13.66 17.05
N LEU A 65 3.03 13.28 16.61
CA LEU A 65 2.50 13.56 15.28
C LEU A 65 1.50 14.72 15.26
N SER A 66 1.53 15.61 16.27
CA SER A 66 0.61 16.76 16.36
C SER A 66 0.59 17.62 15.08
N HIS A 67 1.74 17.76 14.41
CA HIS A 67 1.88 18.47 13.15
C HIS A 67 1.03 17.90 12.00
N ALA A 68 0.67 16.61 12.05
CA ALA A 68 -0.04 15.89 10.99
C ALA A 68 -1.56 15.76 11.25
N GLU A 69 -2.00 15.91 12.50
CA GLU A 69 -3.39 15.68 12.93
C GLU A 69 -4.36 16.64 12.22
N ALA A 70 -4.04 17.94 12.14
CA ALA A 70 -4.89 18.92 11.49
C ALA A 70 -5.12 18.62 10.00
N GLY A 71 -4.07 18.16 9.30
CA GLY A 71 -4.16 17.76 7.89
C GLY A 71 -5.05 16.53 7.68
N LEU A 72 -4.97 15.56 8.59
CA LEU A 72 -5.86 14.39 8.59
C LEU A 72 -7.32 14.81 8.78
N LEU A 73 -7.62 15.64 9.78
CA LEU A 73 -8.99 16.08 10.06
C LEU A 73 -9.58 16.86 8.88
N ALA A 74 -8.81 17.77 8.27
CA ALA A 74 -9.24 18.50 7.09
C ALA A 74 -9.53 17.57 5.89
N TRP A 75 -8.72 16.52 5.71
CA TRP A 75 -8.91 15.52 4.66
C TRP A 75 -10.16 14.66 4.89
N LEU A 76 -10.42 14.26 6.13
CA LEU A 76 -11.63 13.55 6.54
C LEU A 76 -12.88 14.41 6.35
N GLN A 77 -12.85 15.67 6.81
CA GLN A 77 -13.96 16.63 6.69
C GLN A 77 -14.32 16.93 5.22
N ALA A 78 -13.32 16.95 4.33
CA ALA A 78 -13.55 17.12 2.90
C ALA A 78 -14.13 15.87 2.21
N GLY A 79 -14.29 14.75 2.93
CA GLY A 79 -14.77 13.49 2.36
C GLY A 79 -13.79 12.84 1.39
N TYR A 80 -12.52 13.26 1.39
CA TYR A 80 -11.51 12.78 0.43
C TYR A 80 -11.07 11.33 0.67
N HIS A 81 -11.57 10.67 1.71
CA HIS A 81 -11.36 9.25 2.00
C HIS A 81 -12.29 8.30 1.23
N GLY A 82 -13.36 8.82 0.62
CA GLY A 82 -14.35 7.97 -0.04
C GLY A 82 -14.91 6.90 0.90
N ASP A 83 -14.98 5.66 0.43
CA ASP A 83 -15.56 4.50 1.13
C ASP A 83 -14.61 3.88 2.16
N MET A 84 -13.45 4.48 2.43
CA MET A 84 -12.48 3.99 3.42
C MET A 84 -12.92 4.36 4.83
N ASP A 85 -14.05 3.84 5.31
CA ASP A 85 -14.61 4.15 6.64
C ASP A 85 -13.60 3.94 7.78
N TYR A 86 -12.69 2.98 7.62
CA TYR A 86 -11.62 2.71 8.59
C TYR A 86 -10.70 3.92 8.83
N MET A 87 -10.63 4.87 7.88
CA MET A 87 -9.90 6.14 8.05
C MET A 87 -10.61 7.08 9.01
N ALA A 88 -11.95 7.03 9.08
CA ALA A 88 -12.77 7.87 9.96
C ALA A 88 -13.05 7.20 11.32
N ASN A 89 -13.22 5.87 11.34
CA ASN A 89 -13.69 5.10 12.50
C ASN A 89 -12.79 5.19 13.75
N HIS A 90 -11.54 5.58 13.60
CA HIS A 90 -10.58 5.70 14.71
C HIS A 90 -10.24 7.14 15.09
N GLY A 91 -10.95 8.13 14.53
CA GLY A 91 -10.76 9.55 14.84
C GLY A 91 -9.29 9.97 14.74
N THR A 92 -8.79 10.58 15.81
CA THR A 92 -7.40 11.07 15.93
C THR A 92 -6.41 10.01 16.40
N ARG A 93 -6.85 8.80 16.77
CA ARG A 93 -5.95 7.76 17.33
C ARG A 93 -4.78 7.45 16.39
N ARG A 94 -5.00 7.56 15.07
CA ARG A 94 -3.97 7.39 14.04
C ARG A 94 -2.78 8.33 14.19
N ALA A 95 -3.02 9.54 14.67
CA ALA A 95 -2.01 10.56 14.94
C ALA A 95 -1.49 10.49 16.39
N ARG A 96 -1.95 9.53 17.21
CA ARG A 96 -1.65 9.47 18.64
C ARG A 96 -1.23 8.06 19.04
N PRO A 97 0.03 7.67 18.78
CA PRO A 97 0.52 6.31 19.04
C PRO A 97 0.27 5.80 20.46
N ALA A 98 0.35 6.67 21.48
CA ALA A 98 0.04 6.32 22.88
C ALA A 98 -1.44 5.91 23.12
N GLU A 99 -2.39 6.39 22.32
CA GLU A 99 -3.80 5.98 22.40
C GLU A 99 -4.06 4.66 21.63
N LEU A 100 -3.16 4.27 20.73
CA LEU A 100 -3.22 2.99 20.02
C LEU A 100 -2.61 1.86 20.86
N VAL A 101 -1.47 2.15 21.48
CA VAL A 101 -0.70 1.25 22.32
C VAL A 101 -0.22 2.03 23.54
N PRO A 102 -0.90 1.90 24.69
CA PRO A 102 -0.49 2.56 25.93
C PRO A 102 0.97 2.25 26.27
N GLY A 103 1.71 3.26 26.70
CA GLY A 103 3.13 3.14 27.02
C GLY A 103 4.08 3.34 25.83
N THR A 104 3.58 3.58 24.61
CA THR A 104 4.44 3.89 23.46
C THR A 104 5.28 5.15 23.72
N VAL A 105 6.59 5.03 23.58
CA VAL A 105 7.56 6.13 23.70
C VAL A 105 8.28 6.41 22.38
N ARG A 106 8.50 5.38 21.54
CA ARG A 106 9.17 5.50 20.24
C ARG A 106 8.49 4.63 19.19
N ALA A 107 8.79 4.90 17.93
CA ALA A 107 8.49 3.99 16.83
C ALA A 107 9.78 3.58 16.12
N ILE A 108 9.99 2.28 15.93
CA ILE A 108 10.96 1.76 14.98
C ILE A 108 10.26 1.76 13.63
N VAL A 109 10.72 2.56 12.68
CA VAL A 109 10.15 2.66 11.33
C VAL A 109 11.07 1.96 10.34
N ALA A 110 10.48 1.16 9.47
CA ALA A 110 11.20 0.30 8.54
C ALA A 110 10.73 0.52 7.11
N ARG A 111 11.65 0.37 6.14
CA ARG A 111 11.28 0.26 4.72
C ARG A 111 11.83 -1.00 4.08
N MET A 112 11.08 -1.51 3.11
CA MET A 112 11.44 -2.71 2.35
C MET A 112 11.15 -2.53 0.85
N PRO A 113 12.17 -2.53 -0.03
CA PRO A 113 11.98 -2.37 -1.47
C PRO A 113 11.13 -3.49 -2.08
N TYR A 114 10.32 -3.15 -3.07
CA TYR A 114 9.46 -4.10 -3.77
C TYR A 114 9.63 -4.12 -5.29
N LEU A 115 10.49 -3.26 -5.85
CA LEU A 115 10.79 -3.32 -7.27
C LEU A 115 11.40 -4.70 -7.58
N PRO A 116 10.86 -5.50 -8.52
CA PRO A 116 11.31 -6.88 -8.72
C PRO A 116 12.82 -7.01 -8.91
N ALA A 117 13.40 -8.11 -8.38
CA ALA A 117 14.84 -8.34 -8.44
C ALA A 117 15.35 -8.45 -9.89
N GLN A 118 14.52 -9.01 -10.77
CA GLN A 118 14.76 -9.11 -12.20
C GLN A 118 13.91 -8.09 -12.97
N GLY A 119 14.47 -7.53 -14.05
CA GLY A 119 13.76 -6.63 -14.96
C GLY A 119 14.74 -5.73 -15.72
N PRO A 120 14.25 -4.96 -16.71
CA PRO A 120 15.11 -4.06 -17.49
C PRO A 120 15.73 -2.96 -16.62
N ASP A 121 16.92 -2.49 -16.98
CA ASP A 121 17.59 -1.39 -16.29
C ASP A 121 16.80 -0.07 -16.39
N ASP A 122 16.16 0.16 -17.52
CA ASP A 122 15.29 1.32 -17.75
C ASP A 122 13.83 1.06 -17.37
N TRP A 123 13.61 0.31 -16.28
CA TRP A 123 12.31 -0.15 -15.79
C TRP A 123 11.21 0.92 -15.81
N ARG A 124 11.48 2.18 -15.44
CA ARG A 124 10.46 3.24 -15.47
C ARG A 124 9.93 3.51 -16.88
N ARG A 125 10.81 3.52 -17.88
CA ARG A 125 10.41 3.71 -19.28
C ARG A 125 9.62 2.49 -19.77
N HIS A 126 10.08 1.30 -19.42
CA HIS A 126 9.38 0.06 -19.73
C HIS A 126 7.95 0.06 -19.17
N GLU A 127 7.77 0.41 -17.89
CA GLU A 127 6.46 0.47 -17.25
C GLU A 127 5.57 1.58 -17.82
N LEU A 128 6.13 2.73 -18.21
CA LEU A 128 5.39 3.78 -18.91
C LEU A 128 4.91 3.32 -20.29
N ALA A 129 5.76 2.64 -21.06
CA ALA A 129 5.40 2.15 -22.40
C ALA A 129 4.26 1.12 -22.36
N ARG A 130 4.19 0.30 -21.30
CA ARG A 130 3.08 -0.64 -21.09
C ARG A 130 1.71 0.02 -20.95
N LEU A 131 1.66 1.28 -20.55
CA LEU A 131 0.39 2.03 -20.47
C LEU A 131 -0.22 2.30 -21.86
N GLU A 132 0.57 2.16 -22.92
CA GLU A 132 0.17 2.38 -24.31
C GLU A 132 -0.18 1.08 -25.05
N ASP A 133 0.09 -0.09 -24.43
CA ASP A 133 -0.20 -1.39 -25.03
C ASP A 133 -1.67 -1.80 -24.79
N PRO A 134 -2.51 -1.86 -25.85
CA PRO A 134 -3.92 -2.21 -25.70
C PRO A 134 -4.14 -3.70 -25.38
N ALA A 135 -3.15 -4.58 -25.58
CA ALA A 135 -3.32 -6.01 -25.32
C ALA A 135 -3.12 -6.38 -23.85
N THR A 136 -2.35 -5.59 -23.09
CA THR A 136 -1.92 -5.95 -21.74
C THR A 136 -2.60 -5.13 -20.65
N ALA A 137 -2.83 -5.78 -19.51
CA ALA A 137 -3.29 -5.09 -18.31
C ALA A 137 -2.12 -4.58 -17.48
N VAL A 138 -2.28 -3.40 -16.87
CA VAL A 138 -1.32 -2.85 -15.92
C VAL A 138 -1.78 -3.10 -14.49
N ILE A 139 -0.93 -3.83 -13.76
CA ILE A 139 -1.02 -4.08 -12.34
C ILE A 139 0.15 -3.35 -11.68
N SER A 140 -0.16 -2.56 -10.65
CA SER A 140 0.83 -1.82 -9.88
C SER A 140 1.94 -2.74 -9.36
N LEU A 141 3.18 -2.26 -9.44
CA LEU A 141 4.40 -3.00 -9.16
C LEU A 141 4.37 -3.66 -7.77
N TYR A 142 3.83 -2.97 -6.76
CA TYR A 142 3.78 -3.49 -5.39
C TYR A 142 2.89 -4.75 -5.24
N ALA A 143 1.96 -4.97 -6.18
CA ALA A 143 0.96 -6.03 -6.10
C ALA A 143 1.31 -7.27 -6.94
N ARG A 144 2.44 -7.27 -7.65
CA ARG A 144 2.84 -8.36 -8.56
C ARG A 144 3.35 -9.60 -7.85
N GLY A 145 3.82 -9.46 -6.61
CA GLY A 145 4.35 -10.54 -5.79
C GLY A 145 3.37 -11.07 -4.73
N ARG A 146 3.94 -11.55 -3.62
CA ARG A 146 3.24 -11.95 -2.39
C ARG A 146 2.65 -10.73 -1.68
N ASP A 147 1.62 -11.00 -0.88
CA ASP A 147 0.98 -10.04 -0.01
C ASP A 147 1.97 -9.48 1.04
N TYR A 148 2.40 -8.23 0.81
CA TYR A 148 3.41 -7.56 1.61
C TYR A 148 3.02 -7.42 3.08
N HIS A 149 1.73 -7.32 3.42
CA HIS A 149 1.27 -7.22 4.80
C HIS A 149 1.76 -8.40 5.64
N LYS A 150 1.77 -9.61 5.06
CA LYS A 150 2.25 -10.81 5.74
C LYS A 150 3.78 -10.84 5.81
N VAL A 151 4.45 -10.49 4.73
CA VAL A 151 5.91 -10.48 4.63
C VAL A 151 6.50 -9.50 5.65
N LEU A 152 6.03 -8.25 5.65
CA LEU A 152 6.52 -7.21 6.56
C LEU A 152 6.19 -7.55 8.01
N ARG A 153 4.95 -7.91 8.33
CA ARG A 153 4.55 -8.23 9.71
C ARG A 153 5.39 -9.36 10.28
N ASN A 154 5.61 -10.44 9.52
CA ASN A 154 6.41 -11.56 9.99
C ASN A 154 7.87 -11.17 10.26
N ARG A 155 8.43 -10.25 9.46
CA ARG A 155 9.82 -9.80 9.62
C ARG A 155 9.99 -8.78 10.72
N LEU A 156 9.05 -7.85 10.88
CA LEU A 156 9.01 -6.93 12.03
C LEU A 156 8.81 -7.70 13.34
N GLN A 157 8.01 -8.78 13.33
CA GLN A 157 7.86 -9.65 14.50
C GLN A 157 9.15 -10.39 14.85
N GLN A 158 9.92 -10.84 13.85
CA GLN A 158 11.25 -11.41 14.07
C GLN A 158 12.23 -10.38 14.63
N LEU A 159 12.19 -9.14 14.14
CA LEU A 159 13.00 -8.05 14.65
C LEU A 159 12.67 -7.75 16.12
N ALA A 160 11.38 -7.67 16.46
CA ALA A 160 10.94 -7.52 17.85
C ALA A 160 11.43 -8.67 18.75
N GLY A 161 11.37 -9.91 18.27
CA GLY A 161 11.89 -11.07 19.01
C GLY A 161 13.40 -11.03 19.24
N ARG A 162 14.17 -10.50 18.28
CA ARG A 162 15.62 -10.27 18.45
C ARG A 162 15.91 -9.19 19.49
N ILE A 163 15.14 -8.10 19.50
CA ILE A 163 15.23 -7.07 20.54
C ILE A 163 14.93 -7.68 21.91
N GLU A 164 13.83 -8.43 22.04
CA GLU A 164 13.44 -9.08 23.29
C GLU A 164 14.49 -10.07 23.79
N THR A 165 15.13 -10.81 22.89
CA THR A 165 16.25 -11.71 23.22
C THR A 165 17.44 -10.95 23.79
N ALA A 166 17.72 -9.74 23.29
CA ALA A 166 18.89 -8.96 23.68
C ALA A 166 18.71 -8.20 25.00
N ILE A 167 17.51 -7.69 25.29
CA ILE A 167 17.28 -6.81 26.45
C ILE A 167 16.25 -7.33 27.46
N GLY A 168 15.62 -8.47 27.18
CA GLY A 168 14.48 -8.99 27.94
C GLY A 168 13.14 -8.44 27.45
N ALA A 169 12.07 -8.78 28.18
CA ALA A 169 10.70 -8.40 27.84
C ALA A 169 10.52 -6.87 27.82
N PHE A 170 9.83 -6.39 26.79
CA PHE A 170 9.47 -4.97 26.62
C PHE A 170 8.10 -4.85 25.95
N GLY A 171 7.44 -3.71 26.10
CA GLY A 171 6.15 -3.44 25.47
C GLY A 171 6.32 -3.06 24.01
N TYR A 172 5.68 -3.81 23.11
CA TYR A 172 5.66 -3.46 21.69
C TYR A 172 4.40 -3.90 20.95
N ARG A 173 4.20 -3.31 19.78
CA ARG A 173 3.25 -3.82 18.78
C ARG A 173 3.72 -3.50 17.36
N VAL A 174 3.62 -4.51 16.50
CA VAL A 174 3.97 -4.44 15.07
C VAL A 174 2.80 -3.93 14.24
N PHE A 175 3.10 -3.07 13.26
CA PHE A 175 2.15 -2.44 12.35
C PHE A 175 2.63 -2.50 10.90
N THR A 176 1.66 -2.54 9.98
CA THR A 176 1.81 -2.40 8.53
C THR A 176 0.42 -2.19 7.94
N ASP A 177 0.21 -1.11 7.15
CA ASP A 177 -0.96 -0.65 6.35
C ASP A 177 -2.37 -0.90 6.94
N SER A 178 -2.67 -2.17 7.22
CA SER A 178 -3.87 -2.71 7.84
C SER A 178 -4.25 -2.18 9.24
N ALA A 179 -3.46 -1.29 9.83
CA ALA A 179 -3.68 -0.77 11.17
C ALA A 179 -3.68 0.76 11.20
N PRO A 180 -4.39 1.38 12.15
CA PRO A 180 -4.60 2.82 12.17
C PRO A 180 -3.36 3.56 12.71
N VAL A 181 -2.25 3.56 11.96
CA VAL A 181 -1.04 4.35 12.25
C VAL A 181 -0.79 5.32 11.09
N MET A 182 -0.26 6.51 11.36
CA MET A 182 0.19 7.43 10.30
C MET A 182 1.61 7.08 9.85
N GLU A 183 1.76 5.96 9.14
CA GLU A 183 3.03 5.38 8.69
C GLU A 183 3.96 6.41 8.03
N VAL A 184 3.46 7.14 7.01
CA VAL A 184 4.26 8.17 6.31
C VAL A 184 4.69 9.30 7.24
N ALA A 185 3.89 9.67 8.24
CA ALA A 185 4.22 10.75 9.17
C ALA A 185 5.29 10.30 10.18
N LEU A 186 5.16 9.10 10.75
CA LEU A 186 6.21 8.50 11.59
C LEU A 186 7.51 8.32 10.81
N ALA A 187 7.43 7.77 9.60
CA ALA A 187 8.60 7.55 8.76
C ALA A 187 9.31 8.87 8.39
N SER A 188 8.54 9.94 8.12
CA SER A 188 9.11 11.27 7.88
C SER A 188 9.77 11.84 9.14
N GLN A 189 9.12 11.71 10.29
CA GLN A 189 9.63 12.19 11.57
C GLN A 189 10.89 11.46 12.02
N GLY A 190 11.02 10.17 11.72
CA GLY A 190 12.21 9.37 11.98
C GLY A 190 13.29 9.48 10.91
N GLY A 191 13.19 10.40 9.94
CA GLY A 191 14.24 10.59 8.94
C GLY A 191 14.43 9.40 7.99
N LEU A 192 13.38 8.59 7.77
CA LEU A 192 13.38 7.55 6.73
C LEU A 192 13.18 8.15 5.33
N GLY A 193 12.78 9.43 5.27
CA GLY A 193 12.55 10.21 4.07
C GLY A 193 11.66 11.41 4.35
N TRP A 194 11.05 11.97 3.30
CA TRP A 194 10.07 13.05 3.40
C TRP A 194 8.78 12.71 2.64
N ARG A 195 7.65 13.30 3.06
CA ARG A 195 6.40 13.19 2.30
C ARG A 195 6.52 13.91 0.96
N GLY A 196 6.33 13.19 -0.15
CA GLY A 196 6.28 13.74 -1.50
C GLY A 196 4.99 14.51 -1.79
N LYS A 197 4.98 15.35 -2.82
CA LYS A 197 3.77 16.09 -3.26
C LYS A 197 2.61 15.16 -3.63
N HIS A 198 2.90 13.94 -4.05
CA HIS A 198 1.94 12.87 -4.32
C HIS A 198 1.55 12.05 -3.08
N THR A 199 1.90 12.51 -1.88
CA THR A 199 1.53 11.97 -0.56
C THR A 199 2.25 10.71 -0.06
N LEU A 200 3.01 10.00 -0.90
CA LEU A 200 3.85 8.88 -0.47
C LEU A 200 5.15 9.37 0.18
N LEU A 201 5.82 8.50 0.94
CA LEU A 201 7.17 8.76 1.41
C LEU A 201 8.17 8.68 0.24
N LEU A 202 9.10 9.61 0.20
CA LEU A 202 10.24 9.63 -0.70
C LEU A 202 11.51 9.59 0.13
N ASP A 203 12.50 8.86 -0.36
CA ASP A 203 13.86 8.88 0.15
C ASP A 203 14.82 9.25 -0.97
N ARG A 204 15.92 9.89 -0.58
CA ARG A 204 16.92 10.44 -1.50
C ARG A 204 17.63 9.34 -2.29
N GLU A 205 17.87 8.20 -1.66
CA GLU A 205 18.67 7.10 -2.21
C GLU A 205 17.82 5.90 -2.62
N GLY A 206 16.55 5.81 -2.23
CA GLY A 206 15.66 4.67 -2.49
C GLY A 206 14.34 5.03 -3.20
N GLY A 207 14.10 6.31 -3.50
CA GLY A 207 12.87 6.75 -4.17
C GLY A 207 11.61 6.52 -3.33
N SER A 208 10.58 5.89 -3.90
CA SER A 208 9.33 5.52 -3.20
C SER A 208 8.89 4.08 -3.46
N MET A 209 9.76 3.25 -4.05
CA MET A 209 9.44 1.87 -4.44
C MET A 209 9.67 0.87 -3.30
N PHE A 210 9.15 1.21 -2.11
CA PHE A 210 9.27 0.41 -0.90
C PHE A 210 7.97 0.41 -0.09
N PHE A 211 7.77 -0.65 0.69
CA PHE A 211 6.75 -0.72 1.72
C PHE A 211 7.24 -0.07 3.01
N LEU A 212 6.30 0.35 3.86
CA LEU A 212 6.56 0.80 5.22
C LEU A 212 6.02 -0.21 6.22
N GLY A 213 6.63 -0.23 7.40
CA GLY A 213 6.05 -0.83 8.58
C GLY A 213 6.75 -0.37 9.85
N GLU A 214 6.07 -0.55 10.98
CA GLU A 214 6.47 0.06 12.24
C GLU A 214 6.39 -0.92 13.40
N ILE A 215 7.20 -0.66 14.42
CA ILE A 215 7.07 -1.26 15.74
C ILE A 215 6.96 -0.10 16.74
N LEU A 216 5.78 0.05 17.35
CA LEU A 216 5.65 0.97 18.48
C LEU A 216 6.23 0.29 19.71
N VAL A 217 7.11 0.99 20.43
CA VAL A 217 7.87 0.44 21.57
C VAL A 217 7.80 1.37 22.78
N ASP A 218 7.88 0.81 23.98
CA ASP A 218 7.98 1.54 25.25
C ASP A 218 9.42 1.87 25.67
N ILE A 219 10.40 1.43 24.88
CA ILE A 219 11.82 1.71 25.08
C ILE A 219 12.13 3.14 24.60
N PRO A 220 12.80 3.99 25.40
CA PRO A 220 13.13 5.37 25.03
C PRO A 220 14.35 5.45 24.10
N LEU A 221 14.35 4.69 23.00
CA LEU A 221 15.42 4.68 22.00
C LEU A 221 15.75 6.11 21.51
N PRO A 222 17.04 6.46 21.34
CA PRO A 222 17.44 7.73 20.72
C PRO A 222 16.79 7.89 19.35
N ALA A 223 16.08 9.00 19.14
CA ALA A 223 15.38 9.27 17.89
C ALA A 223 16.34 9.79 16.80
N ASP A 224 16.11 9.36 15.58
CA ASP A 224 16.74 9.91 14.38
C ASP A 224 16.10 11.25 14.01
N PRO A 225 16.87 12.23 13.51
CA PRO A 225 16.32 13.50 13.06
C PRO A 225 15.55 13.34 11.74
N ALA A 226 14.47 14.10 11.59
CA ALA A 226 13.75 14.21 10.32
C ALA A 226 14.62 14.82 9.20
N GLU A 227 14.32 14.47 7.95
CA GLU A 227 14.97 15.04 6.76
C GLU A 227 14.14 16.21 6.19
N ASP A 228 14.83 17.14 5.52
CA ASP A 228 14.17 18.22 4.77
C ASP A 228 13.44 17.72 3.52
N PRO A 229 12.34 18.37 3.10
CA PRO A 229 11.64 17.99 1.89
C PRO A 229 12.39 18.39 0.61
N HIS A 230 12.56 17.44 -0.32
CA HIS A 230 13.37 17.65 -1.54
C HIS A 230 12.58 17.73 -2.85
N CYS A 231 11.26 17.96 -2.82
CA CYS A 231 10.48 18.11 -4.05
C CYS A 231 10.73 19.42 -4.80
N GLY A 232 11.15 20.49 -4.11
CA GLY A 232 11.36 21.82 -4.71
C GLY A 232 10.15 22.31 -5.52
N SER A 233 10.41 22.89 -6.69
CA SER A 233 9.36 23.37 -7.62
C SER A 233 8.74 22.27 -8.49
N CYS A 234 9.21 21.01 -8.41
CA CYS A 234 8.73 19.91 -9.26
C CYS A 234 7.22 19.67 -9.10
N ARG A 235 6.52 19.41 -10.21
CA ARG A 235 5.07 19.14 -10.26
C ARG A 235 4.70 17.87 -11.03
N ARG A 236 5.69 17.10 -11.52
CA ARG A 236 5.49 15.96 -12.44
C ARG A 236 4.43 14.96 -12.01
N CYS A 237 4.38 14.62 -10.71
CA CYS A 237 3.41 13.68 -10.17
C CYS A 237 1.97 14.22 -10.17
N ILE A 238 1.80 15.54 -10.04
CA ILE A 238 0.52 16.22 -10.14
C ILE A 238 0.08 16.24 -11.61
N ASP A 239 0.99 16.65 -12.49
CA ASP A 239 0.70 16.87 -13.91
C ASP A 239 0.41 15.57 -14.67
N ILE A 240 1.05 14.45 -14.28
CA ILE A 240 0.84 13.14 -14.91
C ILE A 240 -0.44 12.43 -14.43
N CYS A 241 -1.04 12.86 -13.31
CA CYS A 241 -2.12 12.11 -12.67
C CYS A 241 -3.37 12.07 -13.58
N PRO A 242 -3.77 10.90 -14.14
CA PRO A 242 -4.74 10.86 -15.24
C PRO A 242 -6.12 11.41 -14.87
N THR A 243 -6.50 11.30 -13.60
CA THR A 243 -7.79 11.73 -13.07
C THR A 243 -7.71 13.04 -12.28
N GLY A 244 -6.52 13.64 -12.19
CA GLY A 244 -6.30 14.84 -11.36
C GLY A 244 -6.59 14.60 -9.87
N ALA A 245 -6.24 13.43 -9.34
CA ALA A 245 -6.49 13.08 -7.95
C ALA A 245 -5.60 13.84 -6.96
N ILE A 246 -4.42 14.29 -7.39
CA ILE A 246 -3.53 15.12 -6.58
C ILE A 246 -3.92 16.59 -6.81
N LEU A 247 -4.75 17.12 -5.93
CA LEU A 247 -5.34 18.47 -6.06
C LEU A 247 -4.31 19.59 -5.88
N ALA A 248 -3.33 19.35 -5.01
CA ALA A 248 -2.25 20.28 -4.66
C ALA A 248 -1.11 19.49 -4.00
N PRO A 249 0.09 20.07 -3.81
CA PRO A 249 1.12 19.47 -2.97
C PRO A 249 0.54 18.91 -1.66
N TYR A 250 0.78 17.62 -1.42
CA TYR A 250 0.38 16.89 -0.20
C TYR A 250 -1.13 16.67 -0.02
N ARG A 251 -1.95 17.05 -1.00
CA ARG A 251 -3.41 16.98 -0.95
C ARG A 251 -3.95 16.09 -2.07
N LEU A 252 -4.47 14.93 -1.70
CA LEU A 252 -5.04 13.95 -2.62
C LEU A 252 -6.52 13.73 -2.32
N ASP A 253 -7.37 13.67 -3.35
CA ASP A 253 -8.75 13.19 -3.26
C ASP A 253 -8.78 11.72 -3.68
N ALA A 254 -8.96 10.80 -2.72
CA ALA A 254 -8.91 9.38 -3.00
C ALA A 254 -10.03 8.96 -3.96
N ARG A 255 -11.19 9.62 -3.91
CA ARG A 255 -12.34 9.31 -4.77
C ARG A 255 -12.03 9.42 -6.26
N ARG A 256 -10.98 10.18 -6.62
CA ARG A 256 -10.49 10.33 -8.00
C ARG A 256 -9.29 9.42 -8.28
N CYS A 257 -8.58 8.94 -7.27
CA CYS A 257 -7.34 8.19 -7.42
C CYS A 257 -7.62 6.80 -8.02
N ILE A 258 -6.97 6.45 -9.13
CA ILE A 258 -7.13 5.15 -9.79
C ILE A 258 -6.81 3.99 -8.82
N SER A 259 -5.82 4.16 -7.93
CA SER A 259 -5.49 3.16 -6.92
C SER A 259 -6.69 2.91 -5.97
N TYR A 260 -7.33 3.97 -5.47
CA TYR A 260 -8.55 3.84 -4.68
C TYR A 260 -9.71 3.25 -5.48
N LEU A 261 -9.94 3.74 -6.71
CA LEU A 261 -11.05 3.27 -7.56
C LEU A 261 -10.96 1.77 -7.84
N THR A 262 -9.75 1.27 -8.08
CA THR A 262 -9.52 -0.14 -8.40
C THR A 262 -9.51 -1.06 -7.18
N ILE A 263 -9.20 -0.54 -5.98
CA ILE A 263 -8.95 -1.36 -4.79
C ILE A 263 -9.99 -1.18 -3.68
N GLU A 264 -10.28 0.07 -3.31
CA GLU A 264 -11.10 0.39 -2.15
C GLU A 264 -12.56 0.67 -2.53
N HIS A 265 -12.80 1.33 -3.67
CA HIS A 265 -14.16 1.62 -4.12
C HIS A 265 -14.90 0.33 -4.46
N LYS A 266 -16.08 0.14 -3.86
CA LYS A 266 -16.88 -1.08 -4.03
C LYS A 266 -17.88 -0.98 -5.18
N GLY A 267 -18.36 0.22 -5.46
CA GLY A 267 -19.46 0.49 -6.39
C GLY A 267 -19.03 0.65 -7.85
N PRO A 268 -19.94 1.19 -8.68
CA PRO A 268 -19.65 1.48 -10.08
C PRO A 268 -18.66 2.64 -10.20
N ILE A 269 -17.60 2.45 -10.99
CA ILE A 269 -16.61 3.52 -11.21
C ILE A 269 -17.28 4.63 -12.04
N PRO A 270 -17.24 5.90 -11.59
CA PRO A 270 -17.83 7.01 -12.33
C PRO A 270 -17.34 7.09 -13.77
N VAL A 271 -18.25 7.38 -14.70
CA VAL A 271 -17.99 7.32 -16.15
C VAL A 271 -16.82 8.22 -16.56
N GLU A 272 -16.68 9.39 -15.94
CA GLU A 272 -15.61 10.35 -16.20
C GLU A 272 -14.20 9.81 -15.89
N PHE A 273 -14.08 8.78 -15.06
CA PHE A 273 -12.78 8.17 -14.72
C PHE A 273 -12.46 6.92 -15.56
N ARG A 274 -13.45 6.32 -16.24
CA ARG A 274 -13.26 5.06 -16.98
C ARG A 274 -12.25 5.22 -18.13
N ALA A 275 -12.37 6.28 -18.93
CA ALA A 275 -11.42 6.52 -20.02
C ALA A 275 -10.00 6.87 -19.51
N PRO A 276 -9.82 7.81 -18.57
CA PRO A 276 -8.50 8.12 -18.00
C PRO A 276 -7.79 6.96 -17.28
N MET A 277 -8.52 5.93 -16.84
CA MET A 277 -7.91 4.74 -16.24
C MET A 277 -7.01 3.97 -17.21
N GLY A 278 -7.26 4.06 -18.52
CA GLY A 278 -6.54 3.28 -19.53
C GLY A 278 -6.62 1.78 -19.24
N ASN A 279 -5.49 1.09 -19.29
CA ASN A 279 -5.35 -0.35 -19.01
C ASN A 279 -4.98 -0.67 -17.55
N ARG A 280 -5.11 0.27 -16.59
CA ARG A 280 -4.79 0.05 -15.17
C ARG A 280 -5.92 -0.71 -14.46
N VAL A 281 -5.67 -1.98 -14.11
CA VAL A 281 -6.70 -2.88 -13.54
C VAL A 281 -6.58 -3.07 -12.04
N TYR A 282 -5.41 -2.78 -11.45
CA TYR A 282 -5.18 -2.85 -10.01
C TYR A 282 -4.06 -1.90 -9.59
N GLY A 283 -4.39 -0.90 -8.78
CA GLY A 283 -3.43 0.13 -8.37
C GLY A 283 -3.08 1.10 -9.50
N CYS A 284 -2.19 2.06 -9.21
CA CYS A 284 -1.68 3.02 -10.19
C CYS A 284 -0.34 3.56 -9.72
N ASP A 285 0.68 3.49 -10.60
CA ASP A 285 2.05 3.89 -10.29
C ASP A 285 2.46 5.20 -10.97
N ASP A 286 1.60 5.83 -11.76
CA ASP A 286 1.92 6.99 -12.60
C ASP A 286 2.65 8.11 -11.85
N CYS A 287 2.16 8.47 -10.66
CA CYS A 287 2.74 9.52 -9.84
C CYS A 287 4.14 9.15 -9.31
N GLN A 288 4.42 7.85 -9.14
CA GLN A 288 5.72 7.30 -8.81
C GLN A 288 6.63 7.22 -10.04
N LEU A 289 6.14 6.69 -11.17
CA LEU A 289 6.89 6.54 -12.42
C LEU A 289 7.41 7.90 -12.93
N ALA A 290 6.60 8.96 -12.80
CA ALA A 290 6.99 10.32 -13.17
C ALA A 290 7.92 11.00 -12.14
N CYS A 291 8.02 10.47 -10.92
CA CYS A 291 8.85 11.06 -9.87
C CYS A 291 10.35 10.91 -10.19
N PRO A 292 11.13 12.02 -10.23
CA PRO A 292 12.56 11.95 -10.54
C PRO A 292 13.39 11.12 -9.55
N TRP A 293 12.94 11.05 -8.29
CA TRP A 293 13.63 10.31 -7.22
C TRP A 293 13.58 8.80 -7.43
N ASN A 294 12.59 8.28 -8.17
CA ASN A 294 12.50 6.84 -8.46
C ASN A 294 13.56 6.34 -9.45
N LYS A 295 14.44 7.21 -9.97
CA LYS A 295 15.68 6.74 -10.62
C LYS A 295 16.65 6.07 -9.64
N PHE A 296 16.48 6.33 -8.34
CA PHE A 296 17.26 5.73 -7.25
C PHE A 296 16.54 4.55 -6.58
N ALA A 297 15.40 4.08 -7.12
CA ALA A 297 14.67 2.98 -6.52
C ALA A 297 15.53 1.71 -6.41
N HIS A 298 15.61 1.14 -5.20
CA HIS A 298 16.29 -0.12 -4.96
C HIS A 298 15.41 -1.30 -5.41
N ARG A 299 16.05 -2.38 -5.88
CA ARG A 299 15.38 -3.65 -6.15
C ARG A 299 15.17 -4.43 -4.85
N ALA A 300 14.11 -5.23 -4.82
CA ALA A 300 13.81 -6.13 -3.73
C ALA A 300 14.91 -7.18 -3.57
N ALA A 301 15.35 -7.40 -2.33
CA ALA A 301 16.24 -8.51 -1.99
C ALA A 301 15.48 -9.83 -1.73
N LEU A 302 14.15 -9.74 -1.53
CA LEU A 302 13.32 -10.88 -1.18
C LEU A 302 12.59 -11.44 -2.42
N PRO A 303 12.62 -12.76 -2.65
CA PRO A 303 11.90 -13.39 -3.77
C PRO A 303 10.38 -13.30 -3.61
N ASP A 304 9.89 -12.98 -2.40
CA ASP A 304 8.47 -12.73 -2.15
C ASP A 304 7.88 -11.64 -3.06
N PHE A 305 8.69 -10.68 -3.52
CA PHE A 305 8.25 -9.58 -4.38
C PHE A 305 8.60 -9.76 -5.86
N ASP A 306 9.11 -10.93 -6.23
CA ASP A 306 9.25 -11.27 -7.64
C ASP A 306 7.87 -11.44 -8.30
N VAL A 307 7.85 -11.23 -9.61
CA VAL A 307 6.63 -11.26 -10.40
C VAL A 307 6.00 -12.64 -10.35
N ARG A 308 4.71 -12.69 -10.02
CA ARG A 308 3.89 -13.90 -10.07
C ARG A 308 2.81 -13.76 -11.13
N ASN A 309 2.34 -14.89 -11.64
CA ASN A 309 1.23 -14.98 -12.61
C ASN A 309 1.43 -14.17 -13.91
N GLY A 310 2.68 -13.83 -14.28
CA GLY A 310 2.96 -13.01 -15.47
C GLY A 310 2.44 -11.57 -15.37
N PHE A 311 2.31 -11.01 -14.17
CA PHE A 311 1.76 -9.66 -13.96
C PHE A 311 2.64 -8.51 -14.44
N ASP A 312 3.83 -8.80 -14.95
CA ASP A 312 4.71 -7.90 -15.71
C ASP A 312 4.31 -7.72 -17.17
N ALA A 313 3.45 -8.57 -17.75
CA ALA A 313 2.84 -8.35 -19.07
C ALA A 313 1.61 -9.26 -19.29
N PRO A 314 0.58 -9.21 -18.42
CA PRO A 314 -0.53 -10.15 -18.53
C PRO A 314 -1.47 -9.74 -19.66
N ASP A 315 -1.91 -10.73 -20.44
CA ASP A 315 -2.94 -10.55 -21.47
C ASP A 315 -4.28 -10.18 -20.82
N MET A 316 -4.83 -9.04 -21.21
CA MET A 316 -6.02 -8.50 -20.54
C MET A 316 -7.27 -9.35 -20.77
N VAL A 317 -7.42 -9.94 -21.96
CA VAL A 317 -8.56 -10.80 -22.29
C VAL A 317 -8.49 -12.10 -21.49
N GLU A 318 -7.31 -12.71 -21.37
CA GLU A 318 -7.13 -13.92 -20.55
C GLU A 318 -7.49 -13.67 -19.09
N LEU A 319 -7.03 -12.55 -18.51
CA LEU A 319 -7.37 -12.17 -17.14
C LEU A 319 -8.89 -11.99 -16.94
N PHE A 320 -9.57 -11.40 -17.91
CA PHE A 320 -11.02 -11.21 -17.87
C PHE A 320 -11.79 -12.52 -17.99
N LEU A 321 -11.21 -13.53 -18.65
CA LEU A 321 -11.82 -14.85 -18.81
C LEU A 321 -11.59 -15.78 -17.61
N TRP A 322 -10.84 -15.40 -16.58
CA TRP A 322 -10.72 -16.19 -15.36
C TRP A 322 -12.08 -16.46 -14.71
N THR A 323 -12.32 -17.72 -14.30
CA THR A 323 -13.44 -18.05 -13.42
C THR A 323 -13.14 -17.56 -12.00
N GLU A 324 -14.16 -17.48 -11.14
CA GLU A 324 -13.95 -17.12 -9.73
C GLU A 324 -13.01 -18.11 -9.01
N GLU A 325 -13.12 -19.39 -9.34
CA GLU A 325 -12.22 -20.43 -8.85
C GLU A 325 -10.77 -20.17 -9.29
N ALA A 326 -10.55 -19.91 -10.59
CA ALA A 326 -9.22 -19.59 -11.12
C ALA A 326 -8.65 -18.31 -10.51
N PHE A 327 -9.47 -17.27 -10.33
CA PHE A 327 -9.10 -16.04 -9.63
C PHE A 327 -8.61 -16.34 -8.21
N ASN A 328 -9.38 -17.11 -7.43
CA ASN A 328 -9.05 -17.43 -6.04
C ASN A 328 -7.79 -18.28 -5.92
N GLN A 329 -7.61 -19.25 -6.82
CA GLN A 329 -6.44 -20.13 -6.84
C GLN A 329 -5.17 -19.37 -7.24
N ARG A 330 -5.21 -18.62 -8.35
CA ARG A 330 -4.03 -17.90 -8.88
C ARG A 330 -3.60 -16.74 -7.98
N LEU A 331 -4.55 -16.08 -7.34
CA LEU A 331 -4.27 -14.96 -6.43
C LEU A 331 -4.09 -15.38 -4.98
N GLU A 332 -3.90 -16.67 -4.70
CA GLU A 332 -3.58 -17.10 -3.36
C GLU A 332 -2.28 -16.45 -2.85
N GLY A 333 -2.41 -15.74 -1.72
CA GLY A 333 -1.32 -14.99 -1.11
C GLY A 333 -0.87 -13.78 -1.93
N SER A 334 -1.69 -13.27 -2.86
CA SER A 334 -1.54 -11.97 -3.50
C SER A 334 -2.43 -10.93 -2.79
N PRO A 335 -2.00 -9.66 -2.68
CA PRO A 335 -2.85 -8.61 -2.12
C PRO A 335 -4.10 -8.35 -2.99
N ILE A 336 -4.03 -8.67 -4.28
CA ILE A 336 -5.13 -8.47 -5.25
C ILE A 336 -6.38 -9.26 -4.85
N ARG A 337 -6.21 -10.45 -4.26
CA ARG A 337 -7.35 -11.31 -3.89
C ARG A 337 -8.37 -10.60 -2.99
N ARG A 338 -7.95 -9.57 -2.24
CA ARG A 338 -8.83 -8.79 -1.34
C ARG A 338 -9.98 -8.07 -2.05
N ILE A 339 -9.86 -7.80 -3.35
CA ILE A 339 -10.92 -7.08 -4.06
C ILE A 339 -12.10 -7.99 -4.43
N GLY A 340 -11.87 -9.30 -4.50
CA GLY A 340 -12.84 -10.26 -4.98
C GLY A 340 -12.99 -10.24 -6.51
N HIS A 341 -13.55 -11.33 -7.05
CA HIS A 341 -13.62 -11.55 -8.50
C HIS A 341 -14.53 -10.53 -9.22
N GLU A 342 -15.62 -10.09 -8.58
CA GLU A 342 -16.54 -9.11 -9.19
C GLU A 342 -15.85 -7.77 -9.49
N ARG A 343 -15.09 -7.22 -8.53
CA ARG A 343 -14.36 -5.96 -8.74
C ARG A 343 -13.16 -6.12 -9.68
N TRP A 344 -12.57 -7.30 -9.72
CA TRP A 344 -11.57 -7.66 -10.72
C TRP A 344 -12.14 -7.56 -12.14
N LEU A 345 -13.30 -8.19 -12.39
CA LEU A 345 -13.99 -8.11 -13.68
C LEU A 345 -14.44 -6.68 -14.00
N ARG A 346 -14.96 -5.93 -13.02
CA ARG A 346 -15.33 -4.52 -13.19
C ARG A 346 -14.15 -3.69 -13.71
N ASN A 347 -12.97 -3.82 -13.09
CA ASN A 347 -11.78 -3.08 -13.48
C ASN A 347 -11.29 -3.50 -14.87
N LEU A 348 -11.29 -4.80 -15.15
CA LEU A 348 -10.89 -5.35 -16.46
C LEU A 348 -11.84 -4.92 -17.58
N ALA A 349 -13.15 -4.84 -17.33
CA ALA A 349 -14.09 -4.33 -18.32
C ALA A 349 -13.75 -2.89 -18.74
N ILE A 350 -13.34 -2.02 -17.80
CA ILE A 350 -12.85 -0.67 -18.13
C ILE A 350 -11.60 -0.74 -19.00
N GLY A 351 -10.61 -1.55 -18.59
CA GLY A 351 -9.40 -1.76 -19.37
C GLY A 351 -9.71 -2.19 -20.80
N LEU A 352 -10.56 -3.21 -20.95
CA LEU A 352 -10.97 -3.76 -22.24
C LEU A 352 -11.73 -2.73 -23.08
N GLY A 353 -12.56 -1.88 -22.49
CA GLY A 353 -13.22 -0.79 -23.22
C GLY A 353 -12.24 0.23 -23.78
N ASN A 354 -11.23 0.60 -23.00
CA ASN A 354 -10.15 1.49 -23.48
C ASN A 354 -9.30 0.82 -24.56
N SER A 355 -8.96 -0.45 -24.37
CA SER A 355 -8.25 -1.25 -25.37
C SER A 355 -9.06 -1.41 -26.65
N LEU A 356 -10.37 -1.64 -26.56
CA LEU A 356 -11.26 -1.76 -27.72
C LEU A 356 -11.30 -0.48 -28.54
N ARG A 357 -11.38 0.69 -27.88
CA ARG A 357 -11.33 2.00 -28.56
C ARG A 357 -10.09 2.12 -29.45
N THR A 358 -8.93 1.73 -28.94
CA THR A 358 -7.66 1.78 -29.68
C THR A 358 -7.60 0.69 -30.75
N ALA A 359 -7.89 -0.57 -30.38
CA ALA A 359 -7.79 -1.72 -31.26
C ALA A 359 -8.74 -1.65 -32.45
N SER A 360 -9.96 -1.09 -32.30
CA SER A 360 -10.89 -0.91 -33.43
C SER A 360 -10.30 -0.07 -34.56
N ALA A 361 -9.30 0.78 -34.27
CA ALA A 361 -8.61 1.57 -35.29
C ALA A 361 -7.29 0.94 -35.77
N THR A 362 -6.65 0.08 -34.99
CA THR A 362 -5.25 -0.34 -35.24
C THR A 362 -5.05 -1.85 -35.36
N ASP A 363 -5.96 -2.67 -34.82
CA ASP A 363 -5.84 -4.13 -34.77
C ASP A 363 -7.23 -4.79 -34.68
N ALA A 364 -7.80 -5.12 -35.84
CA ALA A 364 -9.13 -5.73 -35.93
C ALA A 364 -9.22 -7.10 -35.23
N ALA A 365 -8.14 -7.89 -35.23
CA ALA A 365 -8.13 -9.21 -34.60
C ALA A 365 -8.20 -9.08 -33.07
N LEU A 366 -7.46 -8.12 -32.50
CA LEU A 366 -7.56 -7.79 -31.08
C LEU A 366 -8.94 -7.24 -30.71
N ALA A 367 -9.49 -6.34 -31.54
CA ALA A 367 -10.83 -5.77 -31.32
C ALA A 367 -11.91 -6.87 -31.27
N ASP A 368 -11.91 -7.80 -32.22
CA ASP A 368 -12.85 -8.92 -32.27
C ASP A 368 -12.70 -9.86 -31.06
N ARG A 369 -11.46 -10.10 -30.62
CA ARG A 369 -11.17 -10.90 -29.43
C ARG A 369 -11.72 -10.24 -28.16
N ILE A 370 -11.52 -8.93 -28.00
CA ILE A 370 -12.06 -8.16 -26.87
C ILE A 370 -13.59 -8.18 -26.88
N ARG A 371 -14.21 -7.88 -28.03
CA ARG A 371 -15.67 -7.89 -28.19
C ARG A 371 -16.27 -9.24 -27.82
N SER A 372 -15.66 -10.32 -28.31
CA SER A 372 -16.10 -11.69 -28.02
C SER A 372 -16.03 -12.00 -26.53
N ALA A 373 -14.95 -11.62 -25.84
CA ALA A 373 -14.80 -11.85 -24.41
C ALA A 373 -15.82 -11.06 -23.57
N LEU A 374 -16.06 -9.79 -23.92
CA LEU A 374 -17.07 -8.94 -23.28
C LEU A 374 -18.48 -9.52 -23.44
N LEU A 375 -18.86 -9.90 -24.67
CA LEU A 375 -20.17 -10.50 -24.96
C LEU A 375 -20.36 -11.83 -24.24
N ALA A 376 -19.34 -12.69 -24.19
CA ALA A 376 -19.42 -14.01 -23.54
C ALA A 376 -19.76 -13.95 -22.04
N ARG A 377 -19.50 -12.82 -21.36
CA ARG A 377 -19.81 -12.64 -19.93
C ARG A 377 -21.02 -11.77 -19.67
N ARG A 378 -21.49 -11.02 -20.66
CA ARG A 378 -22.47 -9.96 -20.47
C ARG A 378 -23.74 -10.46 -19.82
N ASP A 379 -24.26 -11.61 -20.27
CA ASP A 379 -25.58 -12.10 -19.87
C ASP A 379 -25.61 -12.73 -18.46
N ASP A 380 -24.48 -13.27 -18.00
CA ASP A 380 -24.33 -13.84 -16.65
C ASP A 380 -23.71 -12.87 -15.64
N ALA A 381 -23.31 -11.67 -16.08
CA ALA A 381 -22.67 -10.67 -15.22
C ALA A 381 -23.65 -10.08 -14.19
N THR A 382 -23.13 -9.78 -13.00
CA THR A 382 -23.85 -8.99 -11.99
C THR A 382 -24.18 -7.60 -12.54
N PRO A 383 -25.17 -6.87 -11.99
CA PRO A 383 -25.50 -5.52 -12.47
C PRO A 383 -24.28 -4.58 -12.51
N LEU A 384 -23.41 -4.66 -11.50
CA LEU A 384 -22.19 -3.88 -11.44
C LEU A 384 -21.27 -4.17 -12.63
N VAL A 385 -20.95 -5.44 -12.88
CA VAL A 385 -20.03 -5.81 -13.97
C VAL A 385 -20.66 -5.56 -15.34
N ARG A 386 -21.96 -5.85 -15.49
CA ARG A 386 -22.71 -5.64 -16.74
C ARG A 386 -22.70 -4.19 -17.19
N GLU A 387 -22.90 -3.25 -16.28
CA GLU A 387 -22.81 -1.81 -16.59
C GLU A 387 -21.44 -1.42 -17.19
N HIS A 388 -20.36 -2.04 -16.70
CA HIS A 388 -19.01 -1.76 -17.19
C HIS A 388 -18.72 -2.48 -18.51
N ILE A 389 -19.27 -3.68 -18.71
CA ILE A 389 -19.24 -4.38 -20.01
C ILE A 389 -19.98 -3.58 -21.08
N ASP A 390 -21.18 -3.08 -20.76
CA ASP A 390 -21.98 -2.27 -21.69
C ASP A 390 -21.25 -0.98 -22.07
N TRP A 391 -20.64 -0.30 -21.09
CA TRP A 391 -19.77 0.83 -21.36
C TRP A 391 -18.58 0.45 -22.24
N ALA A 392 -17.94 -0.69 -21.98
CA ALA A 392 -16.77 -1.16 -22.74
C ALA A 392 -17.12 -1.43 -24.21
N LEU A 393 -18.21 -2.14 -24.48
CA LEU A 393 -18.71 -2.42 -25.81
C LEU A 393 -19.07 -1.13 -26.57
N ALA A 394 -19.59 -0.12 -25.88
CA ALA A 394 -19.88 1.19 -26.47
C ALA A 394 -18.62 2.00 -26.85
N GLN A 395 -17.41 1.55 -26.50
CA GLN A 395 -16.17 2.19 -26.94
C GLN A 395 -15.70 1.72 -28.32
N ASP A 396 -16.39 0.75 -28.92
CA ASP A 396 -16.07 0.25 -30.25
C ASP A 396 -16.35 1.30 -31.31
N ALA A 397 -15.28 1.89 -31.86
CA ALA A 397 -15.38 2.91 -32.90
C ALA A 397 -15.98 2.39 -34.21
N ALA A 398 -15.98 1.07 -34.45
CA ALA A 398 -16.59 0.47 -35.64
C ALA A 398 -18.13 0.36 -35.54
N ALA A 399 -18.70 0.58 -34.34
CA ALA A 399 -20.13 0.53 -34.09
C ALA A 399 -20.80 1.93 -34.06
N SER A 400 -20.05 3.00 -34.35
CA SER A 400 -20.52 4.40 -34.37
C SER A 400 -20.61 4.98 -35.78
#